data_AF-A0A482WWI9-F1
#
_entry.id   AF-A0A482WWI9-F1
#
_cell.length_a   1.000
_cell.length_b   1.000
_cell.length_c   1.000
_cell.angle_alpha   90.00
_cell.angle_beta   90.00
_cell.angle_gamma   90.00
#
_symmetry.space_group_name_H-M   'P 1'
#
loop_
_entity.id
_entity.type
_entity.pdbx_description
1 polymer ?
#
loop_
_entity_poly.entity_id
_entity_poly.type
_entity_poly.pdbx_seq_one_letter_code
_entity_poly.pdbx_strand_id
1 'polypeptide(L)' 'MEGRIKQKQMRDSLGRFLCPKCGKTYKYQSGLSQHINHECGMPPKFKCPFCAYVCKQKSSLKPHIAAKHHRLYVELGKD' A
#
# COMPACT_ATOMS: atom_id res chain seq x y z
N MET A 1 19.30 2.60 -5.47
CA MET A 1 18.42 1.46 -5.17
C MET A 1 18.62 1.12 -3.71
N GLU A 2 17.78 1.67 -2.83
CA GLU A 2 17.96 1.50 -1.37
C GLU A 2 17.61 0.05 -1.00
N GLY A 3 18.54 -0.62 -0.32
CA GLY A 3 18.46 -2.06 -0.03
C GLY A 3 17.26 -2.41 0.85
N ARG A 4 16.77 -3.65 0.73
CA ARG A 4 15.72 -4.19 1.61
C ARG A 4 16.20 -4.14 3.06
N ILE A 5 15.45 -3.46 3.94
CA ILE A 5 15.77 -3.45 5.38
C ILE A 5 15.45 -4.84 5.94
N LYS A 6 16.48 -5.61 6.31
CA LYS A 6 16.33 -6.88 7.04
C LYS A 6 16.02 -6.58 8.51
N GLN A 7 14.76 -6.31 8.85
CA GLN A 7 14.35 -6.14 10.26
C GLN A 7 13.98 -7.48 10.91
N LYS A 8 14.35 -7.65 12.19
CA LYS A 8 13.85 -8.72 13.07
C LYS A 8 12.33 -8.58 13.20
N GLN A 9 11.62 -9.66 12.93
CA GLN A 9 10.16 -9.67 12.85
C GLN A 9 9.56 -9.73 14.26
N MET A 10 8.72 -8.76 14.61
CA MET A 10 7.92 -8.80 15.85
C MET A 10 6.54 -9.39 15.58
N ARG A 11 6.02 -10.17 16.53
CA ARG A 11 4.69 -10.76 16.46
C ARG A 11 3.84 -10.32 17.66
N ASP A 12 2.55 -10.09 17.43
CA ASP A 12 1.58 -9.89 18.51
C ASP A 12 1.12 -11.24 19.11
N SER A 13 0.32 -11.18 20.18
CA SER A 13 -0.23 -12.37 20.84
C SER A 13 -1.15 -13.21 19.95
N LEU A 14 -1.58 -12.68 18.80
CA LEU A 14 -2.39 -13.36 17.79
C LEU A 14 -1.54 -13.92 16.64
N GLY A 15 -0.21 -13.86 16.76
CA GLY A 15 0.72 -14.35 15.75
C GLY A 15 0.84 -13.45 14.50
N ARG A 16 0.29 -12.23 14.53
CA ARG A 16 0.37 -11.27 13.42
C ARG A 16 1.70 -10.53 13.46
N PHE A 17 2.20 -10.17 12.28
CA PHE A 17 3.46 -9.46 12.10
C PHE A 17 3.29 -7.97 12.39
N LEU A 18 4.03 -7.45 13.35
CA LEU A 18 3.92 -6.07 13.83
C LEU A 18 5.04 -5.17 13.30
N CYS A 19 4.67 -3.96 12.89
CA CYS A 19 5.62 -2.93 12.50
C CYS A 19 6.26 -2.28 13.73
N PRO A 20 7.60 -2.36 13.91
CA PRO A 20 8.29 -1.71 15.03
C PRO A 20 8.14 -0.19 15.06
N LYS A 21 7.91 0.42 13.90
CA LYS A 21 7.91 1.88 13.75
C LYS A 21 6.57 2.52 14.07
N CYS A 22 5.45 1.83 13.79
CA CYS A 22 4.11 2.41 13.95
C CYS A 22 3.08 1.47 14.58
N GLY A 23 3.47 0.26 14.97
CA GLY A 23 2.59 -0.70 15.65
C GLY A 23 1.54 -1.40 14.78
N LYS A 24 1.43 -1.07 13.48
CA LYS A 24 0.47 -1.75 12.58
C LYS A 24 0.76 -3.24 12.46
N THR A 25 -0.31 -4.04 12.50
CA THR A 25 -0.25 -5.51 12.41
C THR A 25 -0.68 -6.02 11.05
N TYR A 26 -0.02 -7.08 10.58
CA TYR A 26 -0.27 -7.72 9.29
C TYR A 26 -0.40 -9.23 9.46
N LYS A 27 -1.33 -9.84 8.73
CA LYS A 27 -1.51 -11.31 8.75
C LYS A 27 -0.28 -12.05 8.20
N TYR A 28 0.40 -11.45 7.22
CA TYR A 28 1.52 -12.08 6.50
C TYR A 28 2.78 -11.23 6.59
N GLN A 29 3.94 -11.90 6.65
CA GLN A 29 5.26 -11.25 6.68
C GLN A 29 5.50 -10.38 5.43
N SER A 30 5.04 -10.83 4.26
CA SER A 30 5.15 -10.09 3.00
C SER A 30 4.43 -8.74 3.08
N GLY A 31 3.24 -8.70 3.71
CA GLY A 31 2.50 -7.47 3.97
C GLY A 31 3.25 -6.51 4.88
N LEU A 32 3.81 -7.01 5.98
CA LEU A 32 4.65 -6.20 6.87
C LEU A 32 5.89 -5.67 6.13
N SER A 33 6.55 -6.51 5.34
CA SER A 33 7.75 -6.13 4.59
C SER A 33 7.44 -5.03 3.57
N GLN A 34 6.35 -5.15 2.81
CA GLN A 34 5.90 -4.11 1.90
C GLN A 34 5.65 -2.79 2.65
N HIS A 35 4.92 -2.88 3.77
CA HIS A 35 4.62 -1.73 4.59
C HIS A 35 5.88 -1.01 5.08
N ILE A 36 6.82 -1.73 5.70
CA ILE A 36 8.06 -1.14 6.24
C ILE A 36 8.89 -0.49 5.14
N ASN A 37 9.02 -1.14 3.98
CA ASN A 37 9.90 -0.68 2.91
C ASN A 37 9.30 0.46 2.07
N HIS A 38 7.97 0.59 2.00
CA HIS A 38 7.34 1.48 1.01
C HIS A 38 6.25 2.40 1.57
N GLU A 39 5.76 2.18 2.78
CA GLU A 39 4.58 2.90 3.28
C GLU A 39 4.78 3.56 4.64
N CYS A 40 5.52 2.90 5.53
CA CYS A 40 5.71 3.33 6.91
C CYS A 40 6.54 4.61 6.94
N GLY A 41 5.96 5.70 7.44
CA GLY A 41 6.61 7.01 7.46
C GLY A 41 6.73 7.69 6.09
N MET A 42 6.28 7.05 5.00
CA MET A 42 6.31 7.64 3.66
C MET A 42 4.97 8.32 3.33
N PRO A 43 4.99 9.51 2.69
CA PRO A 43 3.79 10.15 2.20
C PRO A 43 3.18 9.36 1.01
N PRO A 44 1.86 9.44 0.80
CA PRO A 44 1.24 8.89 -0.41
C PRO A 44 1.80 9.62 -1.64
N LYS A 45 2.08 8.87 -2.71
CA LYS A 45 2.73 9.39 -3.92
C LYS A 45 2.03 9.01 -5.22
N PHE A 46 1.09 8.08 -5.16
CA PHE A 46 0.37 7.60 -6.33
C PHE A 46 -0.91 8.42 -6.47
N LYS A 47 -0.89 9.40 -7.38
CA LYS A 47 -2.02 10.30 -7.63
C LYS A 47 -3.00 9.67 -8.64
N CYS A 48 -4.29 9.84 -8.39
CA CYS A 48 -5.32 9.54 -9.38
C CYS A 48 -5.25 10.56 -10.54
N PRO A 49 -5.26 10.12 -11.81
CA PRO A 49 -5.22 11.06 -12.94
C PRO A 49 -6.52 11.86 -13.11
N PHE A 50 -7.61 11.45 -12.45
CA PHE A 50 -8.94 12.04 -12.64
C PHE A 50 -9.46 12.86 -11.45
N CYS A 51 -8.77 12.84 -10.31
CA CYS A 51 -9.16 13.61 -9.13
C CYS A 51 -7.98 13.90 -8.19
N ALA A 52 -8.25 14.56 -7.06
CA ALA A 52 -7.24 14.90 -6.06
C ALA A 52 -6.80 13.72 -5.17
N TYR A 53 -7.35 12.51 -5.37
CA TYR A 53 -7.00 11.34 -4.55
C TYR A 53 -5.54 10.93 -4.72
N VAL A 54 -4.86 10.64 -3.60
CA VAL A 54 -3.48 10.14 -3.56
C VAL A 54 -3.38 8.96 -2.60
N CYS A 55 -2.69 7.89 -3.01
CA CYS A 55 -2.49 6.70 -2.18
C CYS A 55 -1.02 6.27 -2.07
N LYS A 56 -0.75 5.35 -1.14
CA LYS A 56 0.60 4.84 -0.86
C LYS A 56 1.02 3.67 -1.73
N GLN A 57 0.07 2.97 -2.37
CA GLN A 57 0.36 1.85 -3.27
C GLN A 57 -0.30 2.05 -4.64
N LYS A 58 0.40 1.62 -5.70
CA LYS A 58 -0.15 1.62 -7.07
C LYS A 58 -1.32 0.66 -7.23
N SER A 59 -1.29 -0.48 -6.55
CA SER A 59 -2.37 -1.48 -6.51
C SER A 59 -3.69 -0.89 -6.02
N SER A 60 -3.65 0.15 -5.19
CA SER A 60 -4.85 0.83 -4.69
C SER A 60 -5.48 1.81 -5.70
N LEU A 61 -4.74 2.24 -6.74
CA LEU A 61 -5.28 3.17 -7.74
C LEU A 61 -6.31 2.50 -8.67
N LYS A 62 -6.03 1.28 -9.13
CA LYS A 62 -6.91 0.56 -10.07
C LYS A 62 -8.36 0.42 -9.52
N PRO A 63 -8.59 -0.11 -8.31
CA PRO A 63 -9.93 -0.20 -7.75
C PRO A 63 -10.55 1.17 -7.43
N HIS A 64 -9.75 2.16 -7.04
CA HIS A 64 -10.23 3.53 -6.86
C HIS A 64 -10.80 4.09 -8.16
N ILE A 65 -10.06 3.98 -9.26
CA ILE A 65 -10.47 4.48 -10.58
C ILE A 65 -11.70 3.71 -11.06
N ALA A 66 -11.73 2.38 -10.94
CA ALA A 66 -12.89 1.59 -11.31
C ALA A 66 -14.16 1.99 -10.54
N ALA A 67 -14.05 2.29 -9.24
CA ALA A 67 -15.20 2.62 -8.39
C ALA A 67 -15.64 4.10 -8.46
N LYS A 68 -14.71 5.05 -8.67
CA LYS A 68 -14.99 6.49 -8.62
C LYS A 68 -14.96 7.16 -10.00
N HIS A 69 -14.38 6.50 -10.99
CA HIS A 69 -14.19 7.00 -12.35
C HIS A 69 -14.53 5.92 -13.39
N HIS A 70 -15.50 5.04 -13.10
CA HIS A 70 -15.89 3.92 -13.95
C HIS A 70 -16.04 4.29 -15.43
N ARG A 71 -16.77 5.38 -15.73
CA ARG A 71 -16.96 5.86 -17.11
C ARG A 71 -15.63 6.17 -17.81
N LEU A 72 -14.74 6.89 -17.14
CA LEU A 72 -13.41 7.25 -17.66
C LEU A 72 -12.46 6.04 -17.73
N TYR A 73 -12.66 5.03 -16.87
CA TYR A 73 -11.89 3.80 -16.86
C TYR A 73 -12.21 2.92 -18.07
N VAL A 74 -13.49 2.84 -18.43
CA VAL A 74 -13.99 2.11 -19.61
C VAL A 74 -13.56 2.81 -20.91
N GLU A 75 -13.66 4.14 -20.98
CA GLU A 75 -13.24 4.92 -22.17
C GLU A 75 -11.74 4.79 -22.50
N LEU A 76 -10.90 4.38 -21.54
CA LEU A 76 -9.47 4.12 -21.73
C LEU A 76 -9.13 2.65 -22.01
N GLY A 77 -10.13 1.76 -22.14
CA GLY A 77 -9.95 0.35 -22.48
C GLY A 77 -9.11 -0.44 -21.47
N LYS A 78 -9.38 -0.27 -20.17
CA LYS A 78 -8.61 -0.91 -19.07
C LYS A 78 -9.37 -1.97 -18.29
N ASP A 79 -10.46 -2.47 -18.84
CA ASP A 79 -11.16 -3.68 -18.40
C ASP A 79 -10.23 -4.90 -18.26
#